data_AF-A0A956ET11-F1
#
_entry.id   AF-A0A956ET11-F1
#
_cell.length_a   1.000
_cell.length_b   1.000
_cell.length_c   1.000
_cell.angle_alpha   90.00
_cell.angle_beta   90.00
_cell.angle_gamma   90.00
#
_symmetry.space_group_name_H-M   'P 1'
#
loop_
_entity.id
_entity.type
_entity.pdbx_description
1 polymer ?
#
loop_
_entity_poly.entity_id
_entity_poly.type
_entity_poly.pdbx_seq_one_letter_code
_entity_poly.pdbx_strand_id
1 'polypeptide(L)'
;LKANTDTAFLGGGAPPPGGKAAKEMTLTVEPEFKHASEYTFKLLDQADSANITGWLEKQGYKLPAGTAEAVKPYADAKQRFLVASVDQAKVELVGDGRAQLSPIRFWTETNYTKIPSTLGLLNSGGKKQELVISVLDAKDRYEAKNYDNVFPPTNLNVDFKVKERMGEFYAAMHDKLLAKNPKGILNEYAWSTLECGQPCPNPPLYIHELLSLGADVFEATLPEDVRNPDPPERTEEEKKIYDEKKKEEKKADDIGRKEIARRKALVERHAYTLSRMHHRYDKESLKQDIEIGPAKSVRGGVELPKGPKGELPIETKPADRNMLQMRYVNLHPDISVLKCDNPNRWRWGKPPRTYRGLRKIWLAEDLATRNRKEIVPEKVVITPVADLGIPGIADEKDPAAAPSASAGAGEEKKSGGCQLSPGATGTSGAAAVGFLAGLGLWLSRRRYAK
;
A
#
# COMPACT_ATOMS: atom_id res chain seq x y z
N LEU A 1 1.21 11.84 -20.23
CA LEU A 1 0.51 12.34 -19.02
C LEU A 1 -0.19 13.66 -19.33
N LYS A 2 -1.37 13.56 -19.95
CA LYS A 2 -2.41 14.59 -19.96
C LYS A 2 -3.66 13.87 -19.45
N ALA A 3 -4.33 14.42 -18.44
CA ALA A 3 -5.66 13.96 -18.07
C ALA A 3 -6.54 14.15 -19.31
N ASN A 4 -6.91 13.05 -19.95
CA ASN A 4 -7.80 13.10 -21.09
C ASN A 4 -9.21 13.27 -20.53
N THR A 5 -9.65 14.53 -20.42
CA THR A 5 -11.03 14.90 -20.09
C THR A 5 -11.99 14.70 -21.27
N ASP A 6 -11.51 14.14 -22.37
CA ASP A 6 -12.28 13.85 -23.58
C ASP A 6 -12.50 12.34 -23.74
N THR A 7 -13.17 11.73 -22.78
CA THR A 7 -14.13 10.67 -23.12
C THR A 7 -15.49 11.28 -22.96
N ALA A 8 -16.05 11.67 -24.09
CA ALA A 8 -17.44 12.04 -24.23
C ALA A 8 -18.29 10.95 -23.55
N PHE A 9 -18.80 11.31 -22.38
CA PHE A 9 -19.98 10.76 -21.76
C PHE A 9 -21.13 10.89 -22.77
N LEU A 10 -21.28 9.90 -23.65
CA LEU A 10 -22.38 9.80 -24.59
C LEU A 10 -23.20 8.56 -24.26
N GLY A 11 -24.16 8.81 -23.38
CA GLY A 11 -25.23 7.93 -22.94
C GLY A 11 -26.04 8.68 -21.90
N GLY A 12 -26.82 9.66 -22.37
CA GLY A 12 -27.42 10.72 -21.56
C GLY A 12 -28.23 10.23 -20.36
N GLY A 13 -27.84 10.74 -19.19
CA GLY A 13 -28.63 10.75 -17.97
C GLY A 13 -28.03 11.81 -17.06
N ALA A 14 -28.55 13.04 -17.14
CA ALA A 14 -28.20 14.07 -16.17
C ALA A 14 -28.51 13.54 -14.76
N PRO A 15 -27.60 13.72 -13.78
CA PRO A 15 -27.93 13.37 -12.40
C PRO A 15 -29.17 14.16 -11.95
N PRO A 16 -30.06 13.57 -11.14
CA PRO A 16 -31.26 14.28 -10.68
C PRO A 16 -30.86 15.60 -9.99
N PRO A 17 -31.61 16.69 -10.21
CA PRO A 17 -31.27 17.98 -9.62
C PRO A 17 -31.38 17.88 -8.09
N GLY A 18 -30.24 18.02 -7.39
CA GLY A 18 -30.18 18.15 -5.93
C GLY A 18 -29.63 16.96 -5.15
N GLY A 19 -29.40 15.80 -5.77
CA GLY A 19 -28.75 14.65 -5.13
C GLY A 19 -27.27 14.60 -5.45
N LYS A 20 -26.39 14.47 -4.45
CA LYS A 20 -24.99 14.05 -4.71
C LYS A 20 -25.07 12.67 -5.38
N ALA A 21 -24.41 12.50 -6.53
CA ALA A 21 -24.30 11.19 -7.17
C ALA A 21 -23.77 10.18 -6.15
N ALA A 22 -24.37 8.98 -6.12
CA ALA A 22 -23.93 7.91 -5.25
C ALA A 22 -22.43 7.65 -5.50
N LYS A 23 -21.66 7.49 -4.42
CA LYS A 23 -20.18 7.39 -4.50
C LYS A 23 -19.76 6.27 -5.45
N GLU A 24 -20.52 5.18 -5.45
CA GLU A 24 -20.36 4.00 -6.30
C GLU A 24 -20.34 4.36 -7.78
N MET A 25 -21.18 5.31 -8.23
CA MET A 25 -21.24 5.73 -9.64
C MET A 25 -19.98 6.45 -10.13
N THR A 26 -19.12 6.91 -9.21
CA THR A 26 -17.85 7.57 -9.55
C THR A 26 -16.65 6.62 -9.55
N LEU A 27 -16.86 5.33 -9.23
CA LEU A 27 -15.79 4.33 -9.24
C LEU A 27 -15.37 3.99 -10.68
N THR A 28 -14.06 3.99 -10.92
CA THR A 28 -13.45 3.33 -12.08
C THR A 28 -13.49 1.83 -11.84
N VAL A 29 -14.09 1.09 -12.78
CA VAL A 29 -14.31 -0.37 -12.68
C VAL A 29 -13.75 -1.13 -13.88
N GLU A 30 -12.94 -0.47 -14.70
CA GLU A 30 -12.27 -1.12 -15.84
C GLU A 30 -10.81 -1.38 -15.47
N PRO A 31 -10.28 -2.60 -15.70
CA PRO A 31 -8.87 -2.88 -15.50
C PRO A 31 -8.00 -2.12 -16.52
N GLU A 32 -6.77 -1.80 -16.13
CA GLU A 32 -5.81 -1.09 -16.97
C GLU A 32 -4.69 -2.02 -17.43
N PHE A 33 -4.41 -2.02 -18.75
CA PHE A 33 -3.36 -2.83 -19.35
C PHE A 33 -2.49 -2.01 -20.30
N LYS A 34 -1.22 -2.40 -20.42
CA LYS A 34 -0.31 -1.83 -21.42
C LYS A 34 -0.78 -2.22 -22.82
N HIS A 35 -1.08 -1.23 -23.68
CA HIS A 35 -1.59 -1.46 -25.03
C HIS A 35 -0.57 -2.07 -26.01
N ALA A 36 0.73 -1.90 -25.76
CA ALA A 36 1.81 -2.44 -26.59
C ALA A 36 2.72 -3.34 -25.74
N SER A 37 2.59 -4.64 -25.90
CA SER A 37 3.45 -5.62 -25.22
C SER A 37 4.74 -5.85 -26.01
N GLU A 38 5.84 -5.93 -25.27
CA GLU A 38 7.14 -6.40 -25.73
C GLU A 38 7.21 -7.94 -25.82
N TYR A 39 6.17 -8.65 -25.36
CA TYR A 39 6.17 -10.11 -25.30
C TYR A 39 5.41 -10.77 -26.44
N THR A 40 5.93 -11.90 -26.90
CA THR A 40 5.17 -12.92 -27.64
C THR A 40 5.17 -14.21 -26.83
N PHE A 41 3.99 -14.74 -26.54
CA PHE A 41 3.84 -15.93 -25.70
C PHE A 41 3.66 -17.20 -26.54
N LYS A 42 4.32 -18.28 -26.12
CA LYS A 42 4.08 -19.63 -26.63
C LYS A 42 3.96 -20.61 -25.47
N LEU A 43 2.77 -21.18 -25.29
CA LEU A 43 2.56 -22.27 -24.35
C LEU A 43 3.01 -23.57 -25.00
N LEU A 44 4.02 -24.22 -24.44
CA LEU A 44 4.54 -25.48 -24.97
C LEU A 44 3.55 -26.62 -24.72
N ASP A 45 3.51 -27.57 -25.65
CA ASP A 45 2.80 -28.83 -25.43
C ASP A 45 3.54 -29.70 -24.41
N GLN A 46 2.98 -30.87 -24.11
CA GLN A 46 3.54 -31.75 -23.09
C GLN A 46 4.90 -32.35 -23.52
N ALA A 47 5.08 -32.65 -24.80
CA ALA A 47 6.31 -33.27 -25.31
C ALA A 47 7.46 -32.26 -25.32
N ASP A 48 7.20 -31.04 -25.79
CA ASP A 48 8.14 -29.93 -25.76
C ASP A 48 8.47 -29.52 -24.31
N SER A 49 7.48 -29.54 -23.40
CA SER A 49 7.72 -29.24 -21.98
C SER A 49 8.60 -30.29 -21.30
N ALA A 50 8.44 -31.58 -21.67
CA ALA A 50 9.28 -32.66 -21.16
C ALA A 50 10.73 -32.59 -21.66
N ASN A 51 10.96 -32.00 -22.83
CA ASN A 51 12.29 -31.79 -23.42
C ASN A 51 12.57 -30.29 -23.68
N ILE A 52 12.33 -29.46 -22.67
CA ILE A 52 12.44 -27.99 -22.79
C ILE A 52 13.82 -27.52 -23.25
N THR A 53 14.91 -28.17 -22.81
CA THR A 53 16.27 -27.79 -23.22
C THR A 53 16.46 -28.02 -24.72
N GLY A 54 16.07 -29.19 -25.22
CA GLY A 54 16.14 -29.50 -26.65
C GLY A 54 15.23 -28.59 -27.48
N TRP A 55 14.08 -28.18 -26.94
CA TRP A 55 13.23 -27.17 -27.58
C TRP A 55 13.94 -25.81 -27.68
N LEU A 56 14.52 -25.32 -26.59
CA LEU A 56 15.22 -24.03 -26.55
C LEU A 56 16.44 -24.01 -27.50
N GLU A 57 17.21 -25.09 -27.55
CA GLU A 57 18.35 -25.23 -28.46
C GLU A 57 17.90 -25.23 -29.93
N LYS A 58 16.80 -25.92 -30.28
CA LYS A 58 16.21 -25.87 -31.63
C LYS A 58 15.76 -24.46 -32.03
N GLN A 59 15.36 -23.63 -31.06
CA GLN A 59 15.04 -22.22 -31.29
C GLN A 59 16.29 -21.31 -31.33
N GLY A 60 17.50 -21.87 -31.13
CA GLY A 60 18.76 -21.13 -31.19
C GLY A 60 19.13 -20.37 -29.91
N TYR A 61 18.47 -20.65 -28.78
CA TYR A 61 18.80 -20.03 -27.51
C TYR A 61 20.09 -20.61 -26.91
N LYS A 62 20.87 -19.76 -26.26
CA LYS A 62 22.07 -20.16 -25.50
C LYS A 62 21.67 -20.53 -24.09
N LEU A 63 21.92 -21.77 -23.70
CA LEU A 63 21.61 -22.27 -22.37
C LEU A 63 22.83 -22.14 -21.44
N PRO A 64 22.67 -21.57 -20.23
CA PRO A 64 23.69 -21.64 -19.20
C PRO A 64 24.05 -23.08 -18.81
N ALA A 65 25.25 -23.29 -18.28
CA ALA A 65 25.59 -24.56 -17.65
C ALA A 65 24.64 -24.86 -16.48
N GLY A 66 24.14 -26.09 -16.37
CA GLY A 66 23.21 -26.49 -15.32
C GLY A 66 21.71 -26.30 -15.64
N THR A 67 21.36 -25.85 -16.86
CA THR A 67 19.94 -25.66 -17.23
C THR A 67 19.14 -26.96 -17.20
N ALA A 68 19.70 -28.07 -17.70
CA ALA A 68 18.99 -29.35 -17.75
C ALA A 68 18.61 -29.85 -16.35
N GLU A 69 19.52 -29.73 -15.39
CA GLU A 69 19.31 -30.11 -14.00
C GLU A 69 18.30 -29.19 -13.30
N ALA A 70 18.32 -27.89 -13.62
CA ALA A 70 17.41 -26.93 -12.99
C ALA A 70 15.96 -27.06 -13.49
N VAL A 71 15.75 -27.37 -14.78
CA VAL A 71 14.40 -27.53 -15.33
C VAL A 71 13.79 -28.90 -15.05
N LYS A 72 14.63 -29.90 -14.80
CA LYS A 72 14.21 -31.30 -14.60
C LYS A 72 13.11 -31.47 -13.54
N PRO A 73 13.16 -30.87 -12.34
CA PRO A 73 12.10 -31.02 -11.35
C PRO A 73 10.71 -30.58 -11.85
N TYR A 74 10.66 -29.55 -12.69
CA TYR A 74 9.40 -29.04 -13.25
C TYR A 74 8.88 -29.93 -14.38
N ALA A 75 9.78 -30.42 -15.23
CA ALA A 75 9.46 -31.39 -16.29
C ALA A 75 8.98 -32.72 -15.69
N ASP A 76 9.64 -33.23 -14.64
CA ASP A 76 9.25 -34.44 -13.91
C ASP A 76 7.90 -34.27 -13.21
N ALA A 77 7.61 -33.06 -12.72
CA ALA A 77 6.30 -32.67 -12.19
C ALA A 77 5.24 -32.44 -13.29
N LYS A 78 5.56 -32.72 -14.56
CA LYS A 78 4.69 -32.57 -15.74
C LYS A 78 4.15 -31.15 -15.93
N GLN A 79 4.85 -30.14 -15.40
CA GLN A 79 4.47 -28.75 -15.60
C GLN A 79 4.64 -28.34 -17.06
N ARG A 80 3.77 -27.45 -17.52
CA ARG A 80 3.86 -26.85 -18.85
C ARG A 80 4.66 -25.56 -18.77
N PHE A 81 5.50 -25.32 -19.77
CA PHE A 81 6.28 -24.09 -19.87
C PHE A 81 5.57 -23.07 -20.77
N LEU A 82 5.42 -21.85 -20.25
CA LEU A 82 5.05 -20.68 -21.04
C LEU A 82 6.32 -19.91 -21.39
N VAL A 83 6.63 -19.82 -22.68
CA VAL A 83 7.79 -19.08 -23.17
C VAL A 83 7.37 -17.67 -23.58
N ALA A 84 7.97 -16.67 -22.95
CA ALA A 84 7.78 -15.27 -23.29
C ALA A 84 9.01 -14.77 -24.08
N SER A 85 8.86 -14.59 -25.39
CA SER A 85 9.89 -14.00 -26.24
C SER A 85 9.83 -12.48 -26.15
N VAL A 86 10.97 -11.82 -25.92
CA VAL A 86 11.05 -10.37 -25.70
C VAL A 86 11.55 -9.66 -26.95
N ASP A 87 10.77 -8.73 -27.45
CA ASP A 87 11.13 -7.78 -28.51
C ASP A 87 11.92 -6.61 -27.91
N GLN A 88 13.24 -6.65 -28.07
CA GLN A 88 14.16 -5.65 -27.51
C GLN A 88 13.87 -4.22 -27.98
N ALA A 89 13.26 -4.04 -29.16
CA ALA A 89 12.94 -2.71 -29.69
C ALA A 89 11.79 -2.02 -28.92
N LYS A 90 11.01 -2.79 -28.14
CA LYS A 90 9.87 -2.32 -27.35
C LYS A 90 10.15 -2.29 -25.85
N VAL A 91 11.35 -2.67 -25.44
CA VAL A 91 11.77 -2.67 -24.04
C VAL A 91 12.06 -1.24 -23.60
N GLU A 92 11.51 -0.86 -22.46
CA GLU A 92 11.80 0.42 -21.83
C GLU A 92 13.11 0.32 -21.05
N LEU A 93 14.04 1.23 -21.34
CA LEU A 93 15.29 1.34 -20.58
C LEU A 93 15.11 2.35 -19.46
N VAL A 94 15.45 1.94 -18.24
CA VAL A 94 15.54 2.81 -17.07
C VAL A 94 17.01 3.18 -16.79
N GLY A 95 17.21 4.11 -15.85
CA GLY A 95 18.53 4.60 -15.44
C GLY A 95 19.57 3.47 -15.27
N ASP A 96 20.80 3.79 -15.68
CA ASP A 96 21.95 2.86 -15.74
C ASP A 96 21.84 1.77 -16.83
N GLY A 97 21.05 2.00 -17.88
CA GLY A 97 20.96 1.11 -19.05
C GLY A 97 20.25 -0.21 -18.74
N ARG A 98 19.43 -0.26 -17.69
CA ARG A 98 18.69 -1.46 -17.30
C ARG A 98 17.38 -1.55 -18.06
N ALA A 99 17.03 -2.75 -18.53
CA ALA A 99 15.71 -3.02 -19.07
C ALA A 99 14.68 -3.12 -17.95
N GLN A 100 13.57 -2.41 -18.07
CA GLN A 100 12.36 -2.63 -17.29
C GLN A 100 11.35 -3.34 -18.17
N LEU A 101 11.00 -4.56 -17.76
CA LEU A 101 9.99 -5.35 -18.43
C LEU A 101 8.63 -5.18 -17.77
N SER A 102 7.58 -5.22 -18.58
CA SER A 102 6.19 -5.12 -18.16
C SER A 102 5.79 -6.38 -17.37
N PRO A 103 4.92 -6.24 -16.37
CA PRO A 103 4.37 -7.39 -15.65
C PRO A 103 3.64 -8.36 -16.59
N ILE A 104 3.80 -9.65 -16.35
CA ILE A 104 3.07 -10.71 -17.04
C ILE A 104 1.94 -11.17 -16.13
N ARG A 105 0.70 -11.16 -16.63
CA ARG A 105 -0.46 -11.72 -15.95
C ARG A 105 -0.87 -13.02 -16.63
N PHE A 106 -1.05 -14.07 -15.86
CA PHE A 106 -1.69 -15.31 -16.30
C PHE A 106 -2.67 -15.78 -15.22
N TRP A 107 -3.59 -16.66 -15.59
CA TRP A 107 -4.53 -17.27 -14.65
C TRP A 107 -4.56 -18.78 -14.89
N THR A 108 -4.90 -19.54 -13.85
CA THR A 108 -5.05 -21.00 -13.93
C THR A 108 -6.07 -21.48 -12.89
N GLU A 109 -6.77 -22.56 -13.21
CA GLU A 109 -7.63 -23.28 -12.26
C GLU A 109 -6.83 -24.19 -11.32
N THR A 110 -5.57 -24.48 -11.65
CA THR A 110 -4.70 -25.30 -10.82
C THR A 110 -4.21 -24.49 -9.62
N ASN A 111 -4.33 -25.05 -8.42
CA ASN A 111 -3.83 -24.43 -7.20
C ASN A 111 -2.33 -24.10 -7.33
N TYR A 112 -2.00 -22.81 -7.26
CA TYR A 112 -0.64 -22.31 -7.42
C TYR A 112 -0.04 -21.96 -6.05
N THR A 113 0.56 -22.96 -5.40
CA THR A 113 1.14 -22.82 -4.05
C THR A 113 2.67 -22.75 -4.05
N LYS A 114 3.32 -22.98 -5.18
CA LYS A 114 4.78 -23.07 -5.29
C LYS A 114 5.31 -22.08 -6.33
N ILE A 115 6.24 -21.22 -5.92
CA ILE A 115 6.81 -20.16 -6.74
C ILE A 115 8.15 -20.64 -7.32
N PRO A 116 8.27 -20.83 -8.65
CA PRO A 116 9.47 -21.31 -9.34
C PRO A 116 10.57 -20.24 -9.33
N SER A 117 11.20 -20.07 -8.18
CA SER A 117 12.13 -18.99 -7.87
C SER A 117 13.58 -19.42 -8.09
N THR A 118 13.85 -20.74 -8.13
CA THR A 118 15.20 -21.25 -8.30
C THR A 118 15.72 -21.17 -9.75
N LEU A 119 14.84 -21.22 -10.76
CA LEU A 119 15.24 -21.13 -12.18
C LEU A 119 15.99 -19.83 -12.51
N GLY A 120 15.61 -18.72 -11.88
CA GLY A 120 16.23 -17.42 -12.10
C GLY A 120 17.71 -17.39 -11.71
N LEU A 121 18.13 -18.23 -10.76
CA LEU A 121 19.50 -18.22 -10.22
C LEU A 121 20.57 -18.55 -11.25
N LEU A 122 20.25 -19.36 -12.27
CA LEU A 122 21.18 -19.66 -13.36
C LEU A 122 21.61 -18.41 -14.13
N ASN A 123 20.72 -17.43 -14.23
CA ASN A 123 20.95 -16.18 -14.95
C ASN A 123 21.43 -15.04 -14.05
N SER A 124 21.62 -15.29 -12.75
CA SER A 124 21.99 -14.24 -11.78
C SER A 124 23.46 -13.82 -11.84
N GLY A 125 24.32 -14.64 -12.46
CA GLY A 125 25.76 -14.44 -12.43
C GLY A 125 26.34 -14.49 -11.01
N GLY A 126 25.71 -15.24 -10.11
CA GLY A 126 26.08 -15.32 -8.68
C GLY A 126 25.61 -14.13 -7.84
N LYS A 127 24.92 -13.15 -8.43
CA LYS A 127 24.34 -12.02 -7.69
C LYS A 127 23.07 -12.45 -6.98
N LYS A 128 22.81 -11.81 -5.84
CA LYS A 128 21.53 -11.95 -5.14
C LYS A 128 20.40 -11.32 -5.94
N GLN A 129 19.25 -11.98 -5.96
CA GLN A 129 18.01 -11.53 -6.59
C GLN A 129 17.02 -11.06 -5.53
N GLU A 130 16.20 -10.05 -5.85
CA GLU A 130 15.10 -9.64 -5.00
C GLU A 130 13.83 -10.40 -5.40
N LEU A 131 13.08 -10.86 -4.41
CA LEU A 131 11.78 -11.50 -4.59
C LEU A 131 10.79 -10.90 -3.60
N VAL A 132 9.84 -10.13 -4.15
CA VAL A 132 8.68 -9.63 -3.42
C VAL A 132 7.48 -10.45 -3.85
N ILE A 133 6.79 -11.04 -2.89
CA ILE A 133 5.59 -11.83 -3.12
C ILE A 133 4.43 -11.10 -2.46
N SER A 134 3.44 -10.73 -3.27
CA SER A 134 2.19 -10.15 -2.80
C SER A 134 1.06 -11.13 -3.08
N VAL A 135 0.31 -11.49 -2.03
CA VAL A 135 -0.85 -12.39 -2.14
C VAL A 135 -2.09 -11.62 -1.71
N LEU A 136 -3.12 -11.69 -2.54
CA LEU A 136 -4.47 -11.22 -2.25
C LEU A 136 -5.35 -12.46 -2.05
N ASP A 137 -5.84 -12.66 -0.83
CA ASP A 137 -6.75 -13.76 -0.49
C ASP A 137 -7.99 -13.22 0.20
N ALA A 138 -9.16 -13.82 -0.02
CA ALA A 138 -10.43 -13.31 0.51
C ALA A 138 -10.48 -13.29 2.05
N LYS A 139 -9.65 -14.10 2.72
CA LYS A 139 -9.75 -14.30 4.16
C LYS A 139 -8.41 -14.32 4.86
N ASP A 140 -7.48 -15.14 4.38
CA ASP A 140 -6.31 -15.55 5.15
C ASP A 140 -5.07 -14.70 4.81
N ARG A 141 -4.18 -14.53 5.78
CA ARG A 141 -2.81 -14.06 5.51
C ARG A 141 -2.03 -15.20 4.87
N TYR A 142 -1.03 -14.91 4.05
CA TYR A 142 -0.12 -15.93 3.51
C TYR A 142 1.30 -15.77 4.04
N GLU A 143 2.01 -16.90 4.11
CA GLU A 143 3.40 -16.99 4.55
C GLU A 143 4.12 -18.15 3.85
N ALA A 144 5.44 -18.21 3.93
CA ALA A 144 6.21 -19.34 3.40
C ALA A 144 6.00 -20.60 4.26
N LYS A 145 5.85 -21.77 3.65
CA LYS A 145 5.61 -23.04 4.35
C LYS A 145 6.83 -23.92 4.50
N ASN A 146 7.83 -23.71 3.66
CA ASN A 146 9.06 -24.50 3.62
C ASN A 146 10.33 -23.66 3.92
N TYR A 147 10.14 -22.44 4.42
CA TYR A 147 11.19 -21.54 4.89
C TYR A 147 10.75 -20.83 6.17
N ASP A 148 11.71 -20.40 6.98
CA ASP A 148 11.43 -19.65 8.20
C ASP A 148 10.81 -18.29 7.86
N ASN A 149 9.71 -17.96 8.55
CA ASN A 149 9.07 -16.66 8.42
C ASN A 149 9.65 -15.71 9.47
N VAL A 150 10.28 -14.64 9.00
CA VAL A 150 10.89 -13.62 9.86
C VAL A 150 9.97 -12.41 9.93
N PHE A 151 9.58 -12.03 11.13
CA PHE A 151 8.87 -10.78 11.38
C PHE A 151 9.90 -9.71 11.78
N PRO A 152 10.17 -8.70 10.93
CA PRO A 152 11.15 -7.69 11.25
C PRO A 152 10.69 -6.85 12.46
N PRO A 153 11.62 -6.31 13.26
CA PRO A 153 11.26 -5.39 14.31
C PRO A 153 10.61 -4.14 13.70
N THR A 154 9.38 -3.89 14.12
CA THR A 154 8.56 -2.75 13.69
C THR A 154 8.70 -1.61 14.70
N ASN A 155 8.12 -0.45 14.42
CA ASN A 155 8.08 0.69 15.33
C ASN A 155 9.42 1.24 15.81
N LEU A 156 10.52 1.00 15.08
CA LEU A 156 11.82 1.53 15.48
C LEU A 156 11.78 3.05 15.40
N ASN A 157 12.17 3.72 16.49
CA ASN A 157 12.46 5.14 16.48
C ASN A 157 13.76 5.35 15.68
N VAL A 158 13.70 6.19 14.67
CA VAL A 158 14.81 6.50 13.77
C VAL A 158 15.01 8.00 13.69
N ASP A 159 16.24 8.41 13.43
CA ASP A 159 16.63 9.79 13.18
C ASP A 159 15.82 10.38 12.01
N PHE A 160 15.39 11.63 12.17
CA PHE A 160 14.61 12.36 11.18
C PHE A 160 15.31 12.52 9.81
N LYS A 161 16.64 12.38 9.75
CA LYS A 161 17.40 12.39 8.49
C LYS A 161 17.06 11.21 7.56
N VAL A 162 16.46 10.14 8.08
CA VAL A 162 16.06 8.94 7.30
C VAL A 162 14.88 9.22 6.37
N LYS A 163 14.04 10.22 6.65
CA LYS A 163 12.73 10.44 5.99
C LYS A 163 12.77 10.34 4.45
N GLU A 164 13.67 11.06 3.79
CA GLU A 164 13.79 11.13 2.32
C GLU A 164 14.63 10.00 1.74
N ARG A 165 15.26 9.21 2.62
CA ARG A 165 16.17 8.12 2.28
C ARG A 165 15.68 6.79 2.84
N MET A 166 14.36 6.64 2.90
CA MET A 166 13.69 5.51 3.52
C MET A 166 13.96 4.21 2.74
N GLY A 167 14.08 4.28 1.42
CA GLY A 167 14.46 3.14 0.58
C GLY A 167 15.87 2.63 0.87
N GLU A 168 16.86 3.53 0.99
CA GLU A 168 18.24 3.18 1.33
C GLU A 168 18.35 2.62 2.76
N PHE A 169 17.67 3.26 3.72
CA PHE A 169 17.61 2.77 5.10
C PHE A 169 16.99 1.38 5.20
N TYR A 170 15.82 1.20 4.56
CA TYR A 170 15.16 -0.10 4.53
C TYR A 170 16.06 -1.18 3.93
N ALA A 171 16.72 -0.89 2.80
CA ALA A 171 17.56 -1.88 2.15
C ALA A 171 18.78 -2.26 3.02
N ALA A 172 19.35 -1.31 3.75
CA ALA A 172 20.41 -1.58 4.74
C ALA A 172 19.90 -2.40 5.95
N MET A 173 18.69 -2.09 6.44
CA MET A 173 18.03 -2.88 7.50
C MET A 173 17.73 -4.32 7.04
N HIS A 174 17.27 -4.48 5.80
CA HIS A 174 16.99 -5.78 5.20
C HIS A 174 18.28 -6.63 5.10
N ASP A 175 19.40 -6.04 4.69
CA ASP A 175 20.68 -6.76 4.65
C ASP A 175 21.12 -7.22 6.06
N LYS A 176 20.86 -6.44 7.12
CA LYS A 176 21.10 -6.88 8.50
C LYS A 176 20.20 -8.05 8.93
N LEU A 177 18.91 -7.98 8.58
CA LEU A 177 17.95 -9.03 8.88
C LEU A 177 18.35 -10.35 8.22
N LEU A 178 18.79 -10.30 6.96
CA LEU A 178 19.25 -11.46 6.22
C LEU A 178 20.63 -11.96 6.66
N ALA A 179 21.51 -11.09 7.15
CA ALA A 179 22.78 -11.55 7.73
C ALA A 179 22.56 -12.46 8.95
N LYS A 180 21.51 -12.19 9.74
CA LYS A 180 21.08 -13.04 10.85
C LYS A 180 20.21 -14.23 10.40
N ASN A 181 19.38 -14.04 9.38
CA ASN A 181 18.43 -15.03 8.90
C ASN A 181 18.60 -15.21 7.38
N PRO A 182 19.69 -15.84 6.91
CA PRO A 182 20.04 -15.86 5.49
C PRO A 182 18.98 -16.54 4.63
N LYS A 183 18.20 -17.48 5.17
CA LYS A 183 17.12 -18.20 4.49
C LYS A 183 15.72 -17.70 4.85
N GLY A 184 15.63 -16.70 5.72
CA GLY A 184 14.36 -16.22 6.26
C GLY A 184 13.59 -15.40 5.23
N ILE A 185 12.28 -15.67 5.14
CA ILE A 185 11.35 -14.88 4.34
C ILE A 185 10.73 -13.80 5.23
N LEU A 186 11.00 -12.54 4.93
CA LEU A 186 10.49 -11.42 5.72
C LEU A 186 9.01 -11.22 5.44
N ASN A 187 8.21 -11.13 6.50
CA ASN A 187 6.79 -10.79 6.42
C ASN A 187 6.63 -9.31 6.78
N GLU A 188 6.34 -8.48 5.78
CA GLU A 188 6.46 -7.02 5.91
C GLU A 188 5.11 -6.32 6.11
N TYR A 189 4.05 -6.91 5.58
CA TYR A 189 2.72 -6.31 5.57
C TYR A 189 1.66 -7.39 5.53
N ALA A 190 0.62 -7.23 6.36
CA ALA A 190 -0.62 -7.99 6.27
C ALA A 190 -1.78 -7.09 6.71
N TRP A 191 -2.69 -6.79 5.78
CA TRP A 191 -3.85 -5.93 6.05
C TRP A 191 -5.00 -6.16 5.06
N SER A 192 -6.22 -5.77 5.44
CA SER A 192 -7.34 -5.70 4.50
C SER A 192 -7.13 -4.64 3.41
N THR A 193 -7.49 -4.95 2.16
CA THR A 193 -7.46 -4.03 1.03
C THR A 193 -8.49 -2.91 1.09
N LEU A 194 -9.51 -3.04 1.95
CA LEU A 194 -10.49 -1.98 2.21
C LEU A 194 -9.91 -0.86 3.10
N GLU A 195 -8.78 -1.13 3.74
CA GLU A 195 -8.03 -0.21 4.57
C GLU A 195 -6.59 -0.10 4.05
N CYS A 196 -5.77 0.75 4.66
CA CYS A 196 -4.42 1.08 4.18
C CYS A 196 -3.36 1.10 5.29
N GLY A 197 -3.56 0.34 6.37
CA GLY A 197 -2.69 0.42 7.54
C GLY A 197 -2.97 1.62 8.45
N GLN A 198 -2.30 1.66 9.61
CA GLN A 198 -2.49 2.72 10.61
C GLN A 198 -1.14 3.20 11.21
N PRO A 199 -0.60 4.36 10.81
CA PRO A 199 -1.19 5.35 9.90
C PRO A 199 -1.16 4.90 8.43
N CYS A 200 -2.11 5.41 7.65
CA CYS A 200 -2.28 5.09 6.24
C CYS A 200 -1.33 5.94 5.37
N PRO A 201 -0.36 5.34 4.67
CA PRO A 201 0.63 6.09 3.88
C PRO A 201 0.10 6.52 2.50
N ASN A 202 -0.79 5.73 1.92
CA ASN A 202 -1.43 5.92 0.62
C ASN A 202 -2.88 5.42 0.68
N PRO A 203 -3.78 5.87 -0.22
CA PRO A 203 -5.13 5.33 -0.28
C PRO A 203 -5.15 3.79 -0.36
N PRO A 204 -6.20 3.15 0.15
CA PRO A 204 -6.40 1.71 -0.05
C PRO A 204 -6.51 1.38 -1.54
N LEU A 205 -6.32 0.10 -1.89
CA LEU A 205 -6.45 -0.36 -3.28
C LEU A 205 -7.86 -0.07 -3.80
N TYR A 206 -7.91 0.55 -4.96
CA TYR A 206 -9.14 0.82 -5.68
C TYR A 206 -9.62 -0.42 -6.44
N ILE A 207 -10.92 -0.45 -6.75
CA ILE A 207 -11.51 -1.61 -7.43
C ILE A 207 -10.89 -1.89 -8.80
N HIS A 208 -10.61 -0.87 -9.63
CA HIS A 208 -9.92 -1.06 -10.91
C HIS A 208 -8.50 -1.64 -10.75
N GLU A 209 -7.79 -1.32 -9.67
CA GLU A 209 -6.48 -1.91 -9.39
C GLU A 209 -6.62 -3.41 -9.05
N LEU A 210 -7.60 -3.77 -8.21
CA LEU A 210 -7.91 -5.17 -7.91
C LEU A 210 -8.31 -5.95 -9.17
N LEU A 211 -9.12 -5.35 -10.05
CA LEU A 211 -9.50 -5.92 -11.34
C LEU A 211 -8.27 -6.11 -12.23
N SER A 212 -7.36 -5.13 -12.28
CA SER A 212 -6.10 -5.26 -13.04
C SER A 212 -5.23 -6.40 -12.50
N LEU A 213 -5.24 -6.62 -11.19
CA LEU A 213 -4.53 -7.71 -10.49
C LEU A 213 -5.20 -9.09 -10.63
N GLY A 214 -6.31 -9.22 -11.37
CA GLY A 214 -6.93 -10.50 -11.73
C GLY A 214 -8.33 -10.73 -11.16
N ALA A 215 -8.88 -9.76 -10.41
CA ALA A 215 -10.26 -9.86 -9.93
C ALA A 215 -11.30 -9.86 -11.07
N ASP A 216 -10.95 -9.31 -12.24
CA ASP A 216 -11.77 -9.37 -13.45
C ASP A 216 -11.98 -10.80 -13.96
N VAL A 217 -10.95 -11.64 -13.86
CA VAL A 217 -11.03 -13.07 -14.20
C VAL A 217 -12.00 -13.77 -13.27
N PHE A 218 -11.92 -13.50 -11.96
CA PHE A 218 -12.87 -14.04 -10.98
C PHE A 218 -14.30 -13.62 -11.30
N GLU A 219 -14.54 -12.33 -11.56
CA GLU A 219 -15.87 -11.82 -11.91
C GLU A 219 -16.44 -12.46 -13.18
N ALA A 220 -15.59 -12.78 -14.17
CA ALA A 220 -16.04 -13.47 -15.37
C ALA A 220 -16.55 -14.90 -15.12
N THR A 221 -16.13 -15.54 -14.02
CA THR A 221 -16.59 -16.89 -13.63
C THR A 221 -17.91 -16.89 -12.85
N LEU A 222 -18.36 -15.73 -12.36
CA LEU A 222 -19.55 -15.65 -11.53
C LEU A 222 -20.85 -15.68 -12.35
N PRO A 223 -21.92 -16.30 -11.82
CA PRO A 223 -23.27 -16.21 -12.37
C PRO A 223 -23.76 -14.76 -12.53
N GLU A 224 -24.65 -14.52 -13.50
CA GLU A 224 -25.13 -13.17 -13.82
C GLU A 224 -25.93 -12.53 -12.68
N ASP A 225 -26.73 -13.31 -11.96
CA ASP A 225 -27.52 -12.87 -10.80
C ASP A 225 -26.63 -12.44 -9.61
N VAL A 226 -25.48 -13.09 -9.43
CA VAL A 226 -24.48 -12.69 -8.43
C VAL A 226 -23.78 -11.39 -8.83
N ARG A 227 -23.47 -11.25 -10.12
CA ARG A 227 -22.81 -10.04 -10.65
C ARG A 227 -23.75 -8.83 -10.63
N ASN A 228 -25.02 -9.05 -10.94
CA ASN A 228 -26.04 -8.04 -11.12
C ASN A 228 -27.24 -8.31 -10.18
N PRO A 229 -27.07 -8.17 -8.85
CA PRO A 229 -28.14 -8.42 -7.90
C PRO A 229 -29.25 -7.38 -8.05
N ASP A 230 -30.47 -7.78 -7.72
CA ASP A 230 -31.60 -6.87 -7.68
C ASP A 230 -31.38 -5.77 -6.64
N PRO A 231 -31.74 -4.52 -6.95
CA PRO A 231 -31.62 -3.43 -5.98
C PRO A 231 -32.57 -3.68 -4.80
N PRO A 232 -32.22 -3.20 -3.59
CA PRO A 232 -33.11 -3.29 -2.44
C PRO A 232 -34.45 -2.63 -2.74
N GLU A 233 -35.51 -3.08 -2.04
CA GLU A 233 -36.81 -2.46 -2.17
C GLU A 233 -36.76 -0.97 -1.81
N ARG A 234 -37.59 -0.18 -2.49
CA ARG A 234 -37.75 1.24 -2.18
C ARG A 234 -38.39 1.40 -0.82
N THR A 235 -37.91 2.36 -0.03
CA THR A 235 -38.63 2.77 1.18
C THR A 235 -39.96 3.42 0.82
N GLU A 236 -40.89 3.52 1.77
CA GLU A 236 -42.19 4.17 1.53
C GLU A 236 -42.05 5.64 1.07
N GLU A 237 -41.02 6.34 1.56
CA GLU A 237 -40.70 7.70 1.12
C GLU A 237 -40.16 7.72 -0.31
N GLU A 238 -39.24 6.81 -0.65
CA GLU A 238 -38.70 6.66 -2.01
C GLU A 238 -39.78 6.25 -3.02
N LYS A 239 -40.74 5.41 -2.62
CA LYS A 239 -41.89 5.02 -3.46
C LYS A 239 -42.75 6.23 -3.81
N LYS A 240 -43.10 7.07 -2.83
CA LYS A 240 -43.87 8.31 -3.07
C LYS A 240 -43.18 9.23 -4.06
N ILE A 241 -41.88 9.48 -3.84
CA ILE A 241 -41.07 10.31 -4.75
C ILE A 241 -41.00 9.66 -6.13
N TYR A 242 -40.82 8.35 -6.20
CA TYR A 242 -40.78 7.61 -7.46
C TYR A 242 -42.10 7.74 -8.22
N ASP A 243 -43.24 7.60 -7.55
CA ASP A 243 -44.56 7.62 -8.20
C ASP A 243 -44.88 8.97 -8.83
N GLU A 244 -44.40 10.07 -8.25
CA GLU A 244 -44.50 11.44 -8.78
C GLU A 244 -43.62 11.70 -10.02
N LYS A 245 -42.58 10.88 -10.26
CA LYS A 245 -41.66 11.05 -11.41
C LYS A 245 -42.34 10.73 -12.74
N LYS A 246 -41.85 11.38 -13.80
CA LYS A 246 -42.24 11.05 -15.19
C LYS A 246 -41.70 9.67 -15.59
N LYS A 247 -42.29 9.06 -16.62
CA LYS A 247 -41.90 7.72 -17.12
C LYS A 247 -40.41 7.60 -17.46
N GLU A 248 -39.81 8.64 -18.05
CA GLU A 248 -38.39 8.65 -18.41
C GLU A 248 -37.48 8.74 -17.18
N GLU A 249 -37.85 9.57 -16.20
CA GLU A 249 -37.15 9.71 -14.92
C GLU A 249 -37.24 8.43 -14.08
N LYS A 250 -38.40 7.75 -14.11
CA LYS A 250 -38.59 6.43 -13.49
C LYS A 250 -37.63 5.39 -14.07
N LYS A 251 -37.52 5.32 -15.40
CA LYS A 251 -36.56 4.42 -16.07
C LYS A 251 -35.11 4.74 -15.70
N ALA A 252 -34.74 6.02 -15.70
CA ALA A 252 -33.40 6.45 -15.33
C ALA A 252 -33.08 6.11 -13.85
N ASP A 253 -34.06 6.27 -12.95
CA ASP A 253 -33.96 5.88 -11.54
C ASP A 253 -33.76 4.37 -11.37
N ASP A 254 -34.55 3.54 -12.07
CA ASP A 254 -34.40 2.08 -12.06
C ASP A 254 -33.01 1.64 -12.55
N ILE A 255 -32.52 2.23 -13.66
CA ILE A 255 -31.17 1.96 -14.19
C ILE A 255 -30.11 2.37 -13.16
N GLY A 256 -30.25 3.55 -12.56
CA GLY A 256 -29.33 4.05 -11.54
C GLY A 256 -29.29 3.14 -10.31
N ARG A 257 -30.44 2.70 -9.80
CA ARG A 257 -30.51 1.77 -8.65
C ARG A 257 -29.86 0.43 -8.96
N LYS A 258 -30.08 -0.12 -10.16
CA LYS A 258 -29.44 -1.36 -10.61
C LYS A 258 -27.93 -1.22 -10.69
N GLU A 259 -27.43 -0.13 -11.27
CA GLU A 259 -25.98 0.10 -11.37
C GLU A 259 -25.34 0.34 -9.98
N ILE A 260 -26.02 1.05 -9.06
CA ILE A 260 -25.55 1.20 -7.68
C ILE A 260 -25.50 -0.15 -6.98
N ALA A 261 -26.54 -0.99 -7.11
CA ALA A 261 -26.57 -2.32 -6.52
C ALA A 261 -25.43 -3.21 -7.06
N ARG A 262 -25.24 -3.23 -8.38
CA ARG A 262 -24.13 -3.93 -9.06
C ARG A 262 -22.77 -3.49 -8.55
N ARG A 263 -22.49 -2.18 -8.50
CA ARG A 263 -21.20 -1.64 -8.06
C ARG A 263 -20.94 -1.86 -6.57
N LYS A 264 -21.99 -1.76 -5.74
CA LYS A 264 -21.88 -2.06 -4.31
C LYS A 264 -21.52 -3.54 -4.10
N ALA A 265 -22.21 -4.44 -4.79
CA ALA A 265 -21.93 -5.87 -4.73
C ALA A 265 -20.51 -6.19 -5.23
N LEU A 266 -20.05 -5.52 -6.28
CA LEU A 266 -18.67 -5.63 -6.77
C LEU A 266 -17.65 -5.26 -5.68
N VAL A 267 -17.82 -4.10 -5.02
CA VAL A 267 -16.92 -3.67 -3.93
C VAL A 267 -16.96 -4.62 -2.74
N GLU A 268 -18.14 -5.12 -2.37
CA GLU A 268 -18.30 -6.05 -1.24
C GLU A 268 -17.64 -7.41 -1.51
N ARG A 269 -17.68 -7.92 -2.75
CA ARG A 269 -17.02 -9.17 -3.14
C ARG A 269 -15.49 -9.06 -3.13
N HIS A 270 -14.94 -7.90 -3.47
CA HIS A 270 -13.51 -7.69 -3.62
C HIS A 270 -12.83 -7.13 -2.37
N ALA A 271 -13.14 -7.74 -1.23
CA ALA A 271 -12.45 -7.50 0.03
C ALA A 271 -11.39 -8.59 0.25
N TYR A 272 -10.12 -8.22 0.24
CA TYR A 272 -9.00 -9.16 0.36
C TYR A 272 -8.12 -8.83 1.56
N THR A 273 -7.39 -9.81 2.06
CA THR A 273 -6.18 -9.63 2.87
C THR A 273 -4.98 -9.61 1.94
N LEU A 274 -4.28 -8.47 1.89
CA LEU A 274 -3.00 -8.33 1.22
C LEU A 274 -1.88 -8.79 2.17
N SER A 275 -1.14 -9.82 1.77
CA SER A 275 0.08 -10.27 2.44
C SER A 275 1.28 -9.93 1.58
N ARG A 276 2.32 -9.33 2.17
CA ARG A 276 3.59 -9.03 1.48
C ARG A 276 4.74 -9.74 2.19
N MET A 277 5.40 -10.59 1.42
CA MET A 277 6.64 -11.25 1.80
C MET A 277 7.80 -10.71 0.95
N HIS A 278 9.00 -10.68 1.52
CA HIS A 278 10.20 -10.23 0.82
C HIS A 278 11.38 -11.12 1.19
N HIS A 279 12.14 -11.51 0.18
CA HIS A 279 13.41 -12.18 0.35
C HIS A 279 14.42 -11.68 -0.68
N ARG A 280 15.70 -11.66 -0.30
CA ARG A 280 16.80 -11.39 -1.22
C ARG A 280 17.76 -12.56 -1.18
N TYR A 281 17.89 -13.26 -2.30
CA TYR A 281 18.36 -14.63 -2.30
C TYR A 281 19.43 -14.94 -3.32
N ASP A 282 20.21 -15.97 -3.01
CA ASP A 282 21.15 -16.64 -3.89
C ASP A 282 20.97 -18.16 -3.77
N LYS A 283 21.89 -18.92 -4.38
CA LYS A 283 21.87 -20.39 -4.39
C LYS A 283 22.04 -21.01 -2.99
N GLU A 284 22.65 -20.29 -2.04
CA GLU A 284 22.88 -20.80 -0.69
C GLU A 284 21.67 -20.55 0.22
N SER A 285 21.04 -19.38 0.07
CA SER A 285 19.86 -19.01 0.85
C SER A 285 18.57 -19.68 0.37
N LEU A 286 18.40 -19.85 -0.94
CA LEU A 286 17.21 -20.44 -1.55
C LEU A 286 17.56 -21.73 -2.28
N LYS A 287 17.46 -22.86 -1.58
CA LYS A 287 17.83 -24.19 -2.11
C LYS A 287 16.72 -24.87 -2.90
N GLN A 288 15.48 -24.44 -2.68
CA GLN A 288 14.27 -24.98 -3.28
C GLN A 288 13.25 -23.85 -3.50
N ASP A 289 12.31 -24.05 -4.40
CA ASP A 289 11.24 -23.09 -4.62
C ASP A 289 10.42 -22.83 -3.37
N ILE A 290 9.91 -21.61 -3.23
CA ILE A 290 9.11 -21.19 -2.08
C ILE A 290 7.70 -21.78 -2.22
N GLU A 291 7.26 -22.48 -1.19
CA GLU A 291 5.87 -22.87 -1.02
C GLU A 291 5.18 -21.84 -0.13
N ILE A 292 4.02 -21.35 -0.55
CA ILE A 292 3.21 -20.38 0.18
C ILE A 292 1.88 -21.00 0.59
N GLY A 293 1.30 -20.51 1.69
CA GLY A 293 -0.02 -20.95 2.10
C GLY A 293 -0.62 -20.08 3.21
N PRO A 294 -1.90 -20.35 3.55
CA PRO A 294 -2.65 -19.56 4.52
C PRO A 294 -2.04 -19.66 5.92
N ALA A 295 -2.16 -18.58 6.68
CA ALA A 295 -1.50 -18.37 7.95
C ALA A 295 -2.36 -17.52 8.89
N LYS A 296 -2.08 -17.65 10.19
CA LYS A 296 -2.84 -16.93 11.22
C LYS A 296 -2.60 -15.43 11.15
N SER A 297 -3.62 -14.71 11.61
CA SER A 297 -3.60 -13.26 11.74
C SER A 297 -2.54 -12.77 12.73
N VAL A 298 -1.90 -11.66 12.39
CA VAL A 298 -0.81 -11.06 13.18
C VAL A 298 -0.96 -9.55 13.26
N ARG A 299 -0.38 -8.96 14.31
CA ARG A 299 -0.34 -7.52 14.54
C ARG A 299 1.08 -7.06 14.86
N GLY A 300 1.49 -5.95 14.26
CA GLY A 300 2.74 -5.27 14.55
C GLY A 300 2.83 -3.94 13.79
N GLY A 301 3.50 -2.96 14.37
CA GLY A 301 3.78 -1.70 13.68
C GLY A 301 2.64 -0.68 13.71
N VAL A 302 1.71 -0.76 14.67
CA VAL A 302 0.47 0.04 14.69
C VAL A 302 0.25 0.76 16.01
N GLU A 303 1.07 0.48 17.01
CA GLU A 303 0.94 0.93 18.38
C GLU A 303 1.25 2.42 18.52
N LEU A 304 0.73 3.04 19.57
CA LEU A 304 1.12 4.41 19.92
C LEU A 304 2.21 4.37 20.99
N PRO A 305 3.18 5.32 20.94
CA PRO A 305 4.20 5.41 21.97
C PRO A 305 3.58 5.66 23.34
N LYS A 306 4.28 5.23 24.40
CA LYS A 306 3.83 5.41 25.79
C LYS A 306 4.91 6.10 26.63
N GLY A 307 4.45 6.93 27.56
CA GLY A 307 5.30 7.57 28.55
C GLY A 307 6.27 8.61 27.96
N PRO A 308 7.15 9.17 28.81
CA PRO A 308 8.08 10.22 28.42
C PRO A 308 9.14 9.78 27.42
N LYS A 309 9.57 8.52 27.51
CA LYS A 309 10.58 7.93 26.63
C LYS A 309 10.03 7.47 25.28
N GLY A 310 8.71 7.60 25.05
CA GLY A 310 8.09 7.20 23.79
C GLY A 310 8.22 5.70 23.49
N GLU A 311 8.06 4.87 24.51
CA GLU A 311 8.24 3.42 24.41
C GLU A 311 7.24 2.80 23.44
N LEU A 312 7.75 1.96 22.53
CA LEU A 312 6.98 1.28 21.50
C LEU A 312 7.36 -0.20 21.46
N PRO A 313 6.39 -1.13 21.39
CA PRO A 313 6.69 -2.52 21.13
C PRO A 313 7.17 -2.68 19.69
N ILE A 314 8.27 -3.41 19.52
CA ILE A 314 8.88 -3.67 18.21
C ILE A 314 8.50 -5.05 17.64
N GLU A 315 7.97 -5.92 18.49
CA GLU A 315 7.62 -7.30 18.15
C GLU A 315 6.30 -7.41 17.38
N THR A 316 6.18 -8.47 16.60
CA THR A 316 4.91 -8.90 16.01
C THR A 316 4.27 -9.97 16.91
N LYS A 317 2.95 -9.91 17.09
CA LYS A 317 2.19 -10.84 17.94
C LYS A 317 1.00 -11.43 17.19
N PRO A 318 0.52 -12.63 17.57
CA PRO A 318 -0.76 -13.14 17.10
C PRO A 318 -1.89 -12.16 17.40
N ALA A 319 -2.89 -12.10 16.52
CA ALA A 319 -4.06 -11.25 16.67
C ALA A 319 -5.30 -11.86 16.01
N ASP A 320 -6.48 -11.32 16.31
CA ASP A 320 -7.73 -11.78 15.69
C ASP A 320 -7.88 -11.28 14.25
N ARG A 321 -7.30 -10.13 13.93
CA ARG A 321 -7.27 -9.52 12.59
C ARG A 321 -5.86 -9.12 12.19
N ASN A 322 -5.57 -9.22 10.89
CA ASN A 322 -4.31 -8.77 10.31
C ASN A 322 -4.16 -7.25 10.44
N MET A 323 -3.13 -6.84 11.17
CA MET A 323 -2.71 -5.46 11.36
C MET A 323 -1.18 -5.39 11.44
N LEU A 324 -0.52 -5.92 10.42
CA LEU A 324 0.93 -5.93 10.34
C LEU A 324 1.39 -4.92 9.28
N GLN A 325 2.31 -4.06 9.66
CA GLN A 325 3.06 -3.22 8.75
C GLN A 325 4.44 -2.97 9.32
N MET A 326 5.46 -3.07 8.50
CA MET A 326 6.79 -2.68 8.90
C MET A 326 6.90 -1.14 8.87
N ARG A 327 6.92 -0.56 10.08
CA ARG A 327 6.87 0.89 10.31
C ARG A 327 8.12 1.37 11.03
N TYR A 328 8.65 2.50 10.60
CA TYR A 328 9.68 3.25 11.33
C TYR A 328 9.10 4.62 11.71
N VAL A 329 9.46 5.12 12.89
CA VAL A 329 8.88 6.34 13.46
C VAL A 329 9.97 7.35 13.81
N ASN A 330 9.64 8.64 13.78
CA ASN A 330 10.42 9.66 14.48
C ASN A 330 9.49 10.34 15.47
N LEU A 331 9.88 10.39 16.74
CA LEU A 331 9.09 11.00 17.79
C LEU A 331 9.39 12.50 17.90
N HIS A 332 8.34 13.29 18.12
CA HIS A 332 8.42 14.74 18.29
C HIS A 332 7.82 15.13 19.65
N PRO A 333 8.59 15.01 20.76
CA PRO A 333 8.09 15.24 22.12
C PRO A 333 7.70 16.71 22.37
N ASP A 334 8.42 17.67 21.77
CA ASP A 334 8.12 19.09 21.87
C ASP A 334 7.64 19.66 20.53
N ILE A 335 6.31 19.69 20.37
CA ILE A 335 5.68 20.43 19.28
C ILE A 335 5.45 21.85 19.79
N SER A 336 6.14 22.85 19.21
CA SER A 336 6.09 24.29 19.53
C SER A 336 4.70 24.95 19.51
N VAL A 337 3.67 24.17 19.19
CA VAL A 337 2.25 24.53 19.18
C VAL A 337 1.60 24.39 20.57
N LEU A 338 2.33 23.81 21.55
CA LEU A 338 1.91 23.74 22.96
C LEU A 338 2.16 25.07 23.70
N LYS A 339 1.59 26.18 23.21
CA LYS A 339 1.40 27.39 24.03
C LYS A 339 0.17 27.21 24.91
N CYS A 340 0.26 26.27 25.84
CA CYS A 340 -0.78 25.97 26.82
C CYS A 340 -0.13 26.12 28.20
N ASP A 341 -0.80 26.80 29.13
CA ASP A 341 -0.25 27.05 30.46
C ASP A 341 -0.04 25.75 31.26
N ASN A 342 -0.89 24.72 31.01
CA ASN A 342 -0.82 23.40 31.64
C ASN A 342 -0.93 22.28 30.58
N PRO A 343 0.13 21.97 29.82
CA PRO A 343 0.07 20.94 28.78
C PRO A 343 0.06 19.54 29.40
N ASN A 344 -0.90 18.70 28.98
CA ASN A 344 -0.87 17.28 29.30
C ASN A 344 0.18 16.58 28.40
N ARG A 345 1.43 16.50 28.90
CA ARG A 345 2.57 15.91 28.19
C ARG A 345 2.42 14.39 28.05
N TRP A 346 3.18 13.81 27.11
CA TRP A 346 3.28 12.35 26.88
C TRP A 346 2.00 11.65 26.39
N ARG A 347 0.99 12.44 26.03
CA ARG A 347 -0.18 11.94 25.29
C ARG A 347 0.15 11.89 23.80
N TRP A 348 0.73 10.77 23.38
CA TRP A 348 1.07 10.52 21.98
C TRP A 348 -0.17 10.32 21.11
N GLY A 349 -0.10 10.76 19.86
CA GLY A 349 -1.20 10.63 18.92
C GLY A 349 -0.96 11.38 17.62
N LYS A 350 -2.03 11.55 16.84
CA LYS A 350 -1.98 12.34 15.62
C LYS A 350 -1.63 13.80 15.96
N PRO A 351 -0.81 14.47 15.12
CA PRO A 351 -0.55 15.89 15.32
C PRO A 351 -1.87 16.69 15.36
N PRO A 352 -1.99 17.70 16.24
CA PRO A 352 -3.21 18.50 16.34
C PRO A 352 -3.52 19.18 15.02
N ARG A 353 -4.79 19.55 14.76
CA ARG A 353 -5.18 20.24 13.51
C ARG A 353 -4.40 21.54 13.28
N THR A 354 -3.94 22.17 14.36
CA THR A 354 -3.10 23.37 14.36
C THR A 354 -1.63 23.11 14.02
N TYR A 355 -1.17 21.85 14.05
CA TYR A 355 0.20 21.51 13.66
C TYR A 355 0.42 21.78 12.16
N ARG A 356 1.22 22.79 11.85
CA ARG A 356 1.60 23.19 10.49
C ARG A 356 2.89 22.52 10.01
N GLY A 357 3.47 21.61 10.79
CA GLY A 357 4.66 20.88 10.39
C GLY A 357 4.36 19.74 9.42
N LEU A 358 5.41 18.98 9.12
CA LEU A 358 5.42 17.91 8.12
C LEU A 358 4.49 16.75 8.54
N ARG A 359 3.49 16.43 7.72
CA ARG A 359 2.51 15.34 7.94
C ARG A 359 2.66 14.18 6.95
N LYS A 360 3.68 14.24 6.10
CA LYS A 360 3.95 13.24 5.08
C LYS A 360 4.41 11.94 5.76
N ILE A 361 3.98 10.82 5.21
CA ILE A 361 4.55 9.50 5.51
C ILE A 361 5.42 9.14 4.31
N TRP A 362 6.66 8.74 4.56
CA TRP A 362 7.59 8.33 3.50
C TRP A 362 7.52 6.82 3.35
N LEU A 363 7.34 6.39 2.10
CA LEU A 363 7.36 4.98 1.73
C LEU A 363 8.76 4.60 1.27
N ALA A 364 9.15 3.35 1.55
CA ALA A 364 10.34 2.76 1.00
C ALA A 364 10.01 2.27 -0.43
N GLU A 365 10.54 2.96 -1.43
CA GLU A 365 10.29 2.69 -2.86
C GLU A 365 11.58 2.24 -3.56
N ASP A 366 11.43 1.58 -4.71
CA ASP A 366 12.52 1.07 -5.56
C ASP A 366 13.52 0.14 -4.84
N LEU A 367 13.03 -0.70 -3.92
CA LEU A 367 13.86 -1.49 -3.00
C LEU A 367 14.92 -2.37 -3.66
N ALA A 368 14.68 -2.76 -4.92
CA ALA A 368 15.61 -3.56 -5.70
C ALA A 368 16.84 -2.81 -6.23
N THR A 369 16.80 -1.47 -6.24
CA THR A 369 17.82 -0.62 -6.87
C THR A 369 18.48 0.34 -5.89
N ARG A 370 17.85 0.58 -4.74
CA ARG A 370 18.35 1.49 -3.70
C ARG A 370 19.74 1.09 -3.20
N ASN A 371 20.57 2.09 -2.94
CA ASN A 371 21.91 1.87 -2.39
C ASN A 371 21.82 1.39 -0.94
N ARG A 372 22.34 0.19 -0.68
CA ARG A 372 22.25 -0.48 0.63
C ARG A 372 23.34 -0.08 1.62
N LYS A 373 24.32 0.71 1.18
CA LYS A 373 25.48 1.13 1.98
C LYS A 373 25.45 2.60 2.37
N GLU A 374 24.52 3.36 1.79
CA GLU A 374 24.50 4.82 1.94
C GLU A 374 23.90 5.26 3.29
N ILE A 375 23.09 4.41 3.93
CA ILE A 375 22.64 4.57 5.31
C ILE A 375 23.20 3.43 6.14
N VAL A 376 23.78 3.75 7.30
CA VAL A 376 24.25 2.78 8.29
C VAL A 376 23.23 2.74 9.43
N PRO A 377 22.44 1.66 9.60
CA PRO A 377 21.39 1.58 10.61
C PRO A 377 21.83 1.96 12.03
N GLU A 378 23.03 1.53 12.45
CA GLU A 378 23.60 1.79 13.77
C GLU A 378 23.80 3.28 14.08
N LYS A 379 23.84 4.13 13.05
CA LYS A 379 24.03 5.59 13.19
C LYS A 379 22.72 6.38 13.11
N VAL A 380 21.61 5.71 12.87
CA VAL A 380 20.31 6.37 12.60
C VAL A 380 19.16 5.76 13.36
N VAL A 381 19.29 4.54 13.89
CA VAL A 381 18.27 3.91 14.71
C VAL A 381 18.49 4.31 16.17
N ILE A 382 17.48 4.96 16.75
CA ILE A 382 17.45 5.40 18.16
C ILE A 382 17.08 4.22 19.06
N THR A 383 16.08 3.43 18.67
CA THR A 383 15.65 2.26 19.45
C THR A 383 16.73 1.16 19.43
N PRO A 384 17.21 0.67 20.58
CA PRO A 384 18.12 -0.46 20.62
C PRO A 384 17.46 -1.73 20.07
N VAL A 385 18.18 -2.48 19.22
CA VAL A 385 17.75 -3.77 18.68
C VAL A 385 18.90 -4.76 18.82
N ALA A 386 19.00 -5.38 20.00
CA ALA A 386 20.07 -6.31 20.35
C ALA A 386 20.19 -7.47 19.34
N ASP A 387 19.05 -8.00 18.89
CA ASP A 387 19.01 -9.11 17.92
C ASP A 387 19.62 -8.75 16.56
N LEU A 388 19.75 -7.47 16.21
CA LEU A 388 20.39 -7.03 14.96
C LEU A 388 21.76 -6.38 15.19
N GLY A 389 22.27 -6.41 16.44
CA GLY A 389 23.51 -5.74 16.82
C GLY A 389 23.43 -4.22 16.68
N ILE A 390 22.23 -3.65 16.82
CA ILE A 390 22.00 -2.20 16.76
C ILE A 390 21.92 -1.69 18.20
N PRO A 391 22.94 -0.96 18.71
CA PRO A 391 22.97 -0.53 20.11
C PRO A 391 21.94 0.56 20.43
N GLY A 392 21.38 1.22 19.41
CA GLY A 392 20.58 2.44 19.58
C GLY A 392 21.49 3.66 19.78
N ILE A 393 21.10 4.80 19.19
CA ILE A 393 21.74 6.09 19.46
C ILE A 393 20.93 6.87 20.50
N ALA A 394 21.59 7.75 21.26
CA ALA A 394 20.89 8.66 22.17
C ALA A 394 19.94 9.58 21.39
N ASP A 395 18.71 9.76 21.89
CA ASP A 395 17.76 10.70 21.29
C ASP A 395 18.12 12.12 21.72
N GLU A 396 18.68 12.93 20.80
CA GLU A 396 19.00 14.34 21.07
C GLU A 396 17.76 15.17 21.45
N LYS A 397 16.55 14.67 21.18
CA LYS A 397 15.28 15.32 21.49
C LYS A 397 14.69 14.88 22.83
N ASP A 398 15.38 14.09 23.64
CA ASP A 398 14.90 13.64 24.95
C ASP A 398 14.89 14.81 25.95
N PRO A 399 13.71 15.30 26.38
CA PRO A 399 13.64 16.37 27.36
C PRO A 399 14.07 15.94 28.78
N ALA A 400 14.30 14.64 29.02
CA ALA A 400 14.97 14.18 30.24
C ALA A 400 16.46 14.59 30.32
N ALA A 401 17.05 15.08 29.21
CA ALA A 401 18.42 15.59 29.17
C ALA A 401 18.54 17.10 29.47
N ALA A 402 17.43 17.82 29.65
CA ALA A 402 17.46 19.21 30.07
C ALA A 402 17.66 19.31 31.60
N PRO A 403 18.63 20.09 32.11
CA PRO A 403 18.83 20.22 33.54
C PRO A 403 17.58 20.82 34.19
N SER A 404 17.04 20.09 35.17
CA SER A 404 16.04 20.53 36.14
C SER A 404 16.38 21.93 36.66
N ALA A 405 15.66 22.95 36.17
CA ALA A 405 15.66 24.27 36.78
C ALA A 405 14.65 24.25 37.93
N SER A 406 15.21 24.15 39.14
CA SER A 406 14.69 24.47 40.48
C SER A 406 13.17 24.56 40.68
N ALA A 407 12.73 23.72 41.61
CA ALA A 407 11.44 23.79 42.29
C ALA A 407 11.08 25.20 42.78
N GLY A 408 9.86 25.63 42.46
CA GLY A 408 9.12 26.66 43.19
C GLY A 408 7.79 26.06 43.63
N ALA A 409 7.62 25.86 44.93
CA ALA A 409 6.39 25.38 45.53
C ALA A 409 5.25 26.39 45.31
N GLY A 410 4.09 25.93 44.82
CA GLY A 410 2.89 26.73 44.64
C GLY A 410 1.65 25.83 44.54
N GLU A 411 0.68 26.11 45.41
CA GLU A 411 -0.53 25.34 45.73
C GLU A 411 -1.34 24.76 44.57
N GLU A 412 -1.91 23.57 44.83
CA GLU A 412 -2.91 22.89 44.01
C GLU A 412 -4.15 23.78 43.80
N LYS A 413 -4.40 24.15 42.53
CA LYS A 413 -5.76 24.40 42.04
C LYS A 413 -6.10 23.37 40.96
N LYS A 414 -7.11 22.56 41.23
CA LYS A 414 -7.79 21.70 40.25
C LYS A 414 -8.33 22.58 39.11
N SER A 415 -7.59 22.68 38.02
CA SER A 415 -8.08 23.19 36.74
C SER A 415 -8.22 22.00 35.79
N GLY A 416 -9.40 21.86 35.19
CA GLY A 416 -9.68 20.81 34.22
C GLY A 416 -8.73 20.93 33.02
N GLY A 417 -8.02 19.84 32.72
CA GLY A 417 -7.11 19.80 31.58
C GLY A 417 -7.85 20.08 30.27
N CYS A 418 -7.25 20.89 29.39
CA CYS A 418 -7.80 21.18 28.07
C CYS A 418 -7.96 19.90 27.24
N GLN A 419 -9.21 19.47 27.07
CA GLN A 419 -9.62 18.61 25.96
C GLN A 419 -10.12 19.50 24.83
N LEU A 420 -9.56 19.36 23.63
CA LEU A 420 -10.24 19.85 22.43
C LEU A 420 -11.34 18.85 22.06
N SER A 421 -12.54 19.10 22.59
CA SER A 421 -13.79 18.54 22.05
C SER A 421 -14.32 19.48 20.95
N PRO A 422 -14.91 18.97 19.86
CA PRO A 422 -15.56 19.79 18.85
C PRO A 422 -16.95 20.21 19.35
N GLY A 423 -17.07 21.45 19.83
CA GLY A 423 -18.34 22.02 20.28
C GLY A 423 -19.09 22.70 19.13
N ALA A 424 -20.35 22.29 18.97
CA ALA A 424 -21.31 22.78 17.99
C ALA A 424 -21.62 24.28 18.11
N THR A 425 -21.97 24.89 16.99
CA THR A 425 -22.56 26.23 16.89
C THR A 425 -23.97 26.25 17.49
N GLY A 426 -24.18 27.09 18.49
CA GLY A 426 -25.48 27.46 19.05
C GLY A 426 -25.44 28.88 19.62
N THR A 427 -26.20 29.77 18.97
CA THR A 427 -26.65 31.16 19.26
C THR A 427 -26.72 31.54 20.75
N SER A 428 -26.40 32.76 21.23
CA SER A 428 -26.99 34.12 21.03
C SER A 428 -26.29 35.07 22.04
N GLY A 429 -26.15 36.39 21.95
CA GLY A 429 -26.56 37.47 21.04
C GLY A 429 -26.14 38.83 21.65
N ALA A 430 -26.36 39.90 20.87
CA ALA A 430 -26.44 41.34 21.22
C ALA A 430 -25.19 42.27 21.26
N ALA A 431 -25.20 43.18 20.28
CA ALA A 431 -24.94 44.63 20.29
C ALA A 431 -23.49 45.18 20.36
N ALA A 432 -23.02 45.92 19.34
CA ALA A 432 -23.29 47.36 19.14
C ALA A 432 -22.42 48.01 18.03
N VAL A 433 -23.10 48.72 17.12
CA VAL A 433 -22.76 50.03 16.48
C VAL A 433 -21.54 50.17 15.54
N GLY A 434 -21.81 50.70 14.33
CA GLY A 434 -20.89 51.63 13.65
C GLY A 434 -20.69 51.45 12.14
N PHE A 435 -21.71 51.81 11.34
CA PHE A 435 -21.60 51.98 9.88
C PHE A 435 -20.94 53.32 9.55
N LEU A 436 -20.01 53.36 8.58
CA LEU A 436 -19.85 54.48 7.66
C LEU A 436 -19.35 53.99 6.30
N ALA A 437 -20.13 54.28 5.28
CA ALA A 437 -19.94 53.92 3.89
C ALA A 437 -19.05 54.93 3.15
N GLY A 438 -18.36 54.47 2.11
CA GLY A 438 -17.69 55.31 1.12
C GLY A 438 -17.71 54.62 -0.24
N LEU A 439 -18.68 55.01 -1.07
CA LEU A 439 -18.83 54.60 -2.46
C LEU A 439 -18.29 55.73 -3.35
N GLY A 440 -17.46 55.42 -4.34
CA GLY A 440 -16.93 56.42 -5.27
C GLY A 440 -16.05 55.83 -6.36
N LEU A 441 -16.66 55.36 -7.44
CA LEU A 441 -16.05 55.04 -8.73
C LEU A 441 -16.10 56.29 -9.63
N TRP A 442 -14.99 56.72 -10.24
CA TRP A 442 -14.95 57.10 -11.67
C TRP A 442 -13.54 57.36 -12.24
N LEU A 443 -13.20 56.57 -13.28
CA LEU A 443 -12.48 56.86 -14.54
C LEU A 443 -11.31 57.89 -14.59
N SER A 444 -10.15 57.44 -15.11
CA SER A 444 -9.81 57.62 -16.55
C SER A 444 -8.40 57.13 -16.97
N ARG A 445 -8.39 56.43 -18.13
CA ARG A 445 -7.44 56.45 -19.27
C ARG A 445 -5.91 56.27 -19.12
N ARG A 446 -5.48 55.18 -19.78
CA ARG A 446 -4.52 55.05 -20.93
C ARG A 446 -3.00 54.94 -20.70
N ARG A 447 -2.50 53.81 -21.27
CA ARG A 447 -1.28 53.57 -22.09
C ARG A 447 0.09 53.52 -21.39
N TYR A 448 0.75 52.34 -21.46
CA TYR A 448 1.88 51.95 -22.33
C TYR A 448 2.41 50.59 -21.78
N ALA A 449 2.30 49.45 -22.46
CA ALA A 449 3.18 48.93 -23.51
C ALA A 449 4.69 48.95 -23.17
N LYS A 450 5.21 47.84 -22.64
CA LYS A 450 6.10 46.89 -23.34
C LYS A 450 6.20 45.57 -22.59
#